data_AF-B1FL50-F1
#
_entry.id   AF-B1FL50-F1
#
_cell.length_a   1.000
_cell.length_b   1.000
_cell.length_c   1.000
_cell.angle_alpha   90.00
_cell.angle_beta   90.00
_cell.angle_gamma   90.00
#
_symmetry.space_group_name_H-M   'P 1'
#
loop_
_entity.id
_entity.type
_entity.pdbx_description
1 polymer ?
#
loop_
_entity_poly.entity_id
_entity_poly.type
_entity_poly.pdbx_seq_one_letter_code
_entity_poly.pdbx_strand_id
1 'polypeptide(L)'
;MSHMTGLARACVLLAMMGGVQGAYAQGLAGNGAPAVQQASAPVAAIPVLDQQVQTSVQPQAGESTGPSTVDELQRQIQAHSLTEMRTSYNGSYGASLLFSVKDGAYFVALFQQKAFWRVIKSYDETRAEAIYRDFSHQAERLAVNELRAAKLESQKAQTDRQIALTQERARRLQADISIAREQQAAVVDRQKSVRNETAALQAQQAELQSQLRALQQQVRSLQREANAGLPATAH
;
A
#
# COMPACT_ATOMS: atom_id res chain seq x y z
N MET A 1 -3.05 4.63 64.71
CA MET A 1 -1.83 4.91 63.92
C MET A 1 -1.94 4.06 62.66
N SER A 2 -2.78 4.48 61.71
CA SER A 2 -2.48 5.36 60.56
C SER A 2 -2.12 4.52 59.32
N HIS A 3 -3.06 4.29 58.39
CA HIS A 3 -3.39 5.12 57.20
C HIS A 3 -2.18 5.21 56.23
N MET A 4 -2.25 5.09 54.90
CA MET A 4 -3.32 5.08 53.90
C MET A 4 -2.67 4.75 52.54
N THR A 5 -3.41 4.12 51.64
CA THR A 5 -3.16 4.07 50.18
C THR A 5 -3.25 5.47 49.55
N GLY A 6 -2.39 5.77 48.57
CA GLY A 6 -2.31 7.08 47.92
C GLY A 6 -2.01 7.01 46.42
N LEU A 7 -2.89 7.65 45.65
CA LEU A 7 -3.05 7.68 44.19
C LEU A 7 -2.73 9.12 43.71
N ALA A 8 -1.91 9.33 42.68
CA ALA A 8 -1.83 10.60 41.91
C ALA A 8 -1.00 10.35 40.62
N ARG A 9 -1.46 10.49 39.36
CA ARG A 9 -1.97 11.64 38.58
C ARG A 9 -1.01 12.84 38.45
N ALA A 10 -0.42 13.02 37.26
CA ALA A 10 0.03 14.31 36.68
C ALA A 10 0.16 14.14 35.14
N CYS A 11 -0.83 14.57 34.36
CA CYS A 11 -1.00 15.90 33.74
C CYS A 11 -0.14 16.14 32.48
N VAL A 12 -0.82 15.97 31.35
CA VAL A 12 -0.50 16.46 30.00
C VAL A 12 -0.64 17.99 29.97
N LEU A 13 0.28 18.70 29.34
CA LEU A 13 0.06 20.07 28.86
C LEU A 13 0.43 20.14 27.38
N LEU A 14 -0.61 20.27 26.56
CA LEU A 14 -0.57 20.56 25.13
C LEU A 14 -0.81 22.06 24.98
N ALA A 15 0.16 22.77 24.39
CA ALA A 15 0.05 24.19 24.09
C ALA A 15 -0.60 24.41 22.71
N MET A 16 -1.64 25.24 22.71
CA MET A 16 -2.36 25.77 21.55
C MET A 16 -1.79 27.15 21.16
N MET A 17 -1.68 27.42 19.86
CA MET A 17 -1.82 28.75 19.20
C MET A 17 -2.03 28.44 17.70
N GLY A 18 -3.14 28.77 17.05
CA GLY A 18 -3.66 30.11 16.71
C GLY A 18 -3.36 30.37 15.21
N GLY A 19 -4.21 30.90 14.33
CA GLY A 19 -5.55 31.49 14.34
C GLY A 19 -6.03 31.63 12.87
N VAL A 20 -7.32 31.91 12.61
CA VAL A 20 -7.83 33.19 12.03
C VAL A 20 -7.59 33.29 10.51
N GLN A 21 -8.52 33.57 9.59
CA GLN A 21 -9.92 34.02 9.52
C GLN A 21 -10.37 33.90 8.04
N GLY A 22 -11.67 33.96 7.77
CA GLY A 22 -12.17 34.25 6.43
C GLY A 22 -13.66 33.98 6.24
N ALA A 23 -14.50 34.86 6.80
CA ALA A 23 -15.94 34.84 6.61
C ALA A 23 -16.35 35.63 5.35
N TYR A 24 -17.29 35.08 4.56
CA TYR A 24 -18.36 35.86 3.93
C TYR A 24 -19.65 35.04 3.97
N ALA A 25 -20.70 35.68 4.47
CA ALA A 25 -22.07 35.21 4.48
C ALA A 25 -22.87 35.93 3.39
N GLN A 26 -23.82 35.24 2.76
CA GLN A 26 -25.21 35.66 2.45
C GLN A 26 -25.78 34.86 1.28
N GLY A 27 -27.01 34.36 1.43
CA GLY A 27 -27.84 33.87 0.32
C GLY A 27 -28.79 32.75 0.71
N LEU A 28 -30.00 33.13 1.15
CA LEU A 28 -31.09 32.25 1.56
C LEU A 28 -31.63 31.35 0.41
N ALA A 29 -31.98 30.12 0.80
CA ALA A 29 -33.16 29.35 0.40
C ALA A 29 -33.57 29.33 -1.09
N GLY A 30 -33.26 28.22 -1.75
CA GLY A 30 -33.88 27.77 -2.99
C GLY A 30 -33.93 26.25 -3.01
N ASN A 31 -35.08 25.72 -2.62
CA ASN A 31 -35.37 24.29 -2.58
C ASN A 31 -35.33 23.71 -4.01
N GLY A 32 -34.39 22.82 -4.27
CA GLY A 32 -34.25 22.15 -5.55
C GLY A 32 -33.01 21.28 -5.54
N ALA A 33 -33.17 20.01 -5.17
CA ALA A 33 -32.12 19.03 -5.34
C ALA A 33 -31.62 19.06 -6.79
N PRO A 34 -30.34 19.37 -7.07
CA PRO A 34 -29.79 19.00 -8.35
C PRO A 34 -29.61 17.49 -8.29
N ALA A 35 -30.28 16.79 -9.21
CA ALA A 35 -29.99 15.41 -9.52
C ALA A 35 -28.47 15.23 -9.61
N VAL A 36 -27.95 14.18 -8.98
CA VAL A 36 -26.61 13.65 -9.27
C VAL A 36 -26.60 13.27 -10.75
N GLN A 37 -26.28 14.24 -11.60
CA GLN A 37 -25.96 14.00 -13.00
C GLN A 37 -24.62 13.28 -12.98
N GLN A 38 -24.70 11.97 -13.15
CA GLN A 38 -23.56 11.10 -13.38
C GLN A 38 -22.67 11.77 -14.44
N ALA A 39 -21.45 12.14 -14.06
CA ALA A 39 -20.45 12.66 -14.98
C ALA A 39 -20.01 11.52 -15.89
N SER A 40 -20.83 11.21 -16.89
CA SER A 40 -20.40 10.47 -18.07
C SER A 40 -19.54 11.43 -18.88
N ALA A 41 -18.28 11.60 -18.48
CA ALA A 41 -17.29 12.14 -19.38
C ALA A 41 -17.26 11.21 -20.60
N PRO A 42 -17.53 11.68 -21.83
CA PRO A 42 -17.18 10.89 -22.99
C PRO A 42 -15.67 10.76 -22.95
N VAL A 43 -15.18 9.54 -22.70
CA VAL A 43 -13.85 9.15 -23.13
C VAL A 43 -13.88 9.41 -24.63
N ALA A 44 -13.29 10.53 -25.05
CA ALA A 44 -13.03 10.80 -26.44
C ALA A 44 -12.30 9.56 -26.96
N ALA A 45 -12.98 8.81 -27.83
CA ALA A 45 -12.39 7.69 -28.52
C ALA A 45 -11.14 8.23 -29.20
N ILE A 46 -9.98 7.82 -28.68
CA ILE A 46 -8.72 7.98 -29.37
C ILE A 46 -8.98 7.33 -30.73
N PRO A 47 -8.82 8.04 -31.86
CA PRO A 47 -9.00 7.41 -33.16
C PRO A 47 -8.00 6.24 -33.19
N VAL A 48 -8.54 5.02 -33.31
CA VAL A 48 -7.75 3.88 -33.75
C VAL A 48 -7.24 4.29 -35.12
N LEU A 49 -5.99 4.72 -35.13
CA LEU A 49 -5.25 4.88 -36.36
C LEU A 49 -5.04 3.44 -36.86
N ASP A 50 -5.96 2.99 -37.69
CA ASP A 50 -5.70 1.95 -38.68
C ASP A 50 -4.63 2.49 -39.62
N GLN A 51 -3.38 2.40 -39.15
CA GLN A 51 -2.21 2.38 -39.98
C GLN A 51 -1.54 1.03 -39.76
N GLN A 52 -2.03 0.09 -40.56
CA GLN A 52 -1.17 -0.76 -41.38
C GLN A 52 0.16 -0.02 -41.66
N VAL A 53 1.20 -0.31 -40.89
CA VAL A 53 2.42 -0.97 -41.35
C VAL A 53 3.04 -1.58 -40.09
N GLN A 54 2.56 -2.76 -39.69
CA GLN A 54 3.45 -3.69 -39.01
C GLN A 54 4.48 -4.11 -40.06
N THR A 55 5.51 -3.28 -40.24
CA THR A 55 6.81 -3.77 -40.63
C THR A 55 7.24 -4.60 -39.44
N SER A 56 6.81 -5.86 -39.42
CA SER A 56 7.62 -6.91 -38.88
C SER A 56 8.97 -6.71 -39.54
N VAL A 57 9.90 -6.08 -38.82
CA VAL A 57 11.31 -6.23 -39.10
C VAL A 57 11.64 -7.65 -38.64
N GLN A 58 11.00 -8.63 -39.28
CA GLN A 58 11.58 -9.93 -39.45
C GLN A 58 12.90 -9.61 -40.14
N PRO A 59 14.06 -9.86 -39.52
CA PRO A 59 15.31 -9.70 -40.23
C PRO A 59 15.13 -10.51 -41.51
N GLN A 60 15.16 -9.83 -42.66
CA GLN A 60 15.06 -10.51 -43.95
C GLN A 60 16.06 -11.64 -43.86
N ALA A 61 15.53 -12.87 -43.84
CA ALA A 61 16.31 -14.05 -44.02
C ALA A 61 16.94 -13.86 -45.39
N GLY A 62 18.19 -13.39 -45.40
CA GLY A 62 19.03 -13.45 -46.58
C GLY A 62 18.91 -14.88 -47.08
N GLU A 63 18.52 -15.00 -48.35
CA GLU A 63 18.20 -16.24 -49.04
C GLU A 63 19.13 -17.36 -48.57
N SER A 64 18.60 -18.29 -47.77
CA SER A 64 19.32 -19.49 -47.39
C SER A 64 19.23 -20.48 -48.55
N THR A 65 20.07 -20.25 -49.57
CA THR A 65 20.21 -21.16 -50.70
C THR A 65 21.04 -22.37 -50.27
N GLY A 66 20.38 -23.48 -49.96
CA GLY A 66 20.99 -24.78 -49.66
C GLY A 66 20.18 -25.57 -48.60
N PRO A 67 20.39 -26.90 -48.46
CA PRO A 67 19.84 -27.65 -47.33
C PRO A 67 20.16 -26.90 -46.03
N SER A 68 19.14 -26.71 -45.17
CA SER A 68 19.24 -25.76 -44.04
C SER A 68 20.49 -26.05 -43.20
N THR A 69 21.39 -25.08 -43.11
CA THR A 69 22.59 -25.16 -42.26
C THR A 69 22.21 -25.35 -40.79
N VAL A 70 20.99 -24.97 -40.40
CA VAL A 70 20.42 -25.25 -39.08
C VAL A 70 20.20 -26.75 -38.88
N ASP A 71 19.67 -27.46 -39.87
CA ASP A 71 19.44 -28.91 -39.79
C ASP A 71 20.77 -29.67 -39.76
N GLU A 72 21.75 -29.20 -40.53
CA GLU A 72 23.11 -29.75 -40.48
C GLU A 72 23.72 -29.56 -39.09
N LEU A 73 23.66 -28.34 -38.54
CA LEU A 73 24.12 -28.06 -37.19
C LEU A 73 23.41 -28.97 -36.17
N GLN A 74 22.10 -29.12 -36.27
CA GLN A 74 21.33 -29.94 -35.35
C GLN A 74 21.73 -31.41 -35.40
N ARG A 75 21.96 -31.98 -36.59
CA ARG A 75 22.49 -33.34 -36.73
C ARG A 75 23.88 -33.47 -36.11
N GLN A 76 24.75 -32.49 -36.31
CA GLN A 76 26.09 -32.52 -35.74
C GLN A 76 26.09 -32.39 -34.21
N ILE A 77 25.17 -31.60 -33.64
CA ILE A 77 24.93 -31.54 -32.19
C ILE A 77 24.47 -32.91 -31.67
N GLN A 78 23.49 -33.55 -32.33
CA GLN A 78 23.01 -34.89 -31.93
C GLN A 78 24.09 -35.95 -32.05
N ALA A 79 24.94 -35.86 -33.07
CA ALA A 79 26.10 -36.73 -33.26
C ALA A 79 27.25 -36.43 -32.29
N HIS A 80 27.13 -35.40 -31.44
CA HIS A 80 28.19 -34.92 -30.54
C HIS A 80 29.52 -34.66 -31.27
N SER A 81 29.44 -34.21 -32.53
CA SER A 81 30.59 -34.05 -33.42
C SER A 81 31.13 -32.62 -33.47
N LEU A 82 30.68 -31.76 -32.57
CA LEU A 82 31.04 -30.35 -32.50
C LEU A 82 31.75 -30.05 -31.19
N THR A 83 32.83 -29.27 -31.29
CA THR A 83 33.51 -28.67 -30.14
C THR A 83 33.04 -27.24 -30.00
N GLU A 84 32.52 -26.88 -28.83
CA GLU A 84 32.19 -25.49 -28.54
C GLU A 84 33.46 -24.70 -28.27
N MET A 85 33.73 -23.71 -29.13
CA MET A 85 34.89 -22.82 -28.97
C MET A 85 34.54 -21.63 -28.10
N ARG A 86 33.37 -21.03 -28.33
CA ARG A 86 32.90 -19.86 -27.59
C ARG A 86 31.38 -19.75 -27.65
N THR A 87 30.77 -19.38 -26.53
CA THR A 87 29.35 -19.00 -26.49
C THR A 87 29.16 -17.78 -25.61
N SER A 88 28.33 -16.85 -26.07
CA SER A 88 27.90 -15.67 -25.31
C SER A 88 26.38 -15.66 -25.14
N TYR A 89 25.91 -15.36 -23.93
CA TYR A 89 24.49 -15.23 -23.60
C TYR A 89 24.16 -13.78 -23.23
N ASN A 90 23.09 -13.27 -23.84
CA ASN A 90 22.52 -11.95 -23.60
C ASN A 90 21.03 -12.15 -23.32
N GLY A 91 20.68 -12.32 -22.05
CA GLY A 91 19.33 -12.71 -21.65
C GLY A 91 18.91 -14.04 -22.29
N SER A 92 17.85 -14.04 -23.08
CA SER A 92 17.34 -15.23 -23.78
C SER A 92 17.99 -15.45 -25.15
N TYR A 93 18.73 -14.48 -25.66
CA TYR A 93 19.46 -14.53 -26.92
C TYR A 93 20.93 -14.92 -26.70
N GLY A 94 21.56 -15.48 -27.72
CA GLY A 94 22.99 -15.76 -27.66
C GLY A 94 23.59 -16.12 -29.01
N ALA A 95 24.92 -16.24 -29.00
CA ALA A 95 25.70 -16.62 -30.16
C ALA A 95 26.73 -17.68 -29.77
N SER A 96 26.95 -18.67 -30.63
CA SER A 96 27.94 -19.74 -30.45
C SER A 96 28.83 -19.87 -31.68
N LEU A 97 30.12 -20.09 -31.43
CA LEU A 97 31.12 -20.53 -32.40
C LEU A 97 31.48 -21.99 -32.06
N LEU A 98 31.22 -22.88 -33.00
CA LEU A 98 31.38 -24.31 -32.87
C LEU A 98 32.30 -24.83 -33.98
N PHE A 99 33.10 -25.85 -33.71
CA PHE A 99 34.03 -26.43 -34.67
C PHE A 99 33.81 -27.94 -34.84
N SER A 100 33.64 -28.39 -36.07
CA SER A 100 33.61 -29.80 -36.45
C SER A 100 35.03 -30.26 -36.78
N VAL A 101 35.62 -31.07 -35.89
CA VAL A 101 36.96 -31.66 -36.11
C VAL A 101 36.96 -32.61 -37.33
N LYS A 102 35.83 -33.29 -37.57
CA LYS A 102 35.68 -34.23 -38.68
C LYS A 102 35.72 -33.54 -40.04
N ASP A 103 35.06 -32.38 -40.15
CA ASP A 103 34.85 -31.69 -41.42
C ASP A 103 35.77 -30.47 -41.59
N GLY A 104 36.50 -30.07 -40.54
CA GLY A 104 37.31 -28.85 -40.51
C GLY A 104 36.46 -27.58 -40.66
N ALA A 105 35.19 -27.63 -40.26
CA ALA A 105 34.22 -26.56 -40.49
C ALA A 105 33.81 -25.87 -39.19
N TYR A 106 33.72 -24.54 -39.25
CA TYR A 106 33.15 -23.70 -38.22
C TYR A 106 31.66 -23.50 -38.46
N PHE A 107 30.88 -23.61 -37.40
CA PHE A 107 29.47 -23.26 -37.37
C PHE A 107 29.27 -22.10 -36.41
N VAL A 108 28.75 -21.00 -36.93
CA VAL A 108 28.42 -19.82 -36.13
C VAL A 108 26.91 -19.72 -36.06
N ALA A 109 26.35 -19.72 -34.85
CA ALA A 109 24.92 -19.82 -34.65
C ALA A 109 24.41 -18.66 -33.78
N LEU A 110 23.34 -18.00 -34.23
CA LEU A 110 22.53 -17.10 -33.42
C LEU A 110 21.33 -17.89 -32.92
N PHE A 111 21.06 -17.81 -31.62
CA PHE A 111 19.99 -18.58 -30.99
C PHE A 111 19.16 -17.73 -30.03
N GLN A 112 17.94 -18.20 -29.77
CA GLN A 112 17.08 -17.74 -28.68
C GLN A 112 16.60 -18.97 -27.92
N GLN A 113 16.84 -19.04 -26.60
CA GLN A 113 16.37 -20.15 -25.74
C GLN A 113 16.76 -21.53 -26.30
N LYS A 114 17.99 -21.65 -26.83
CA LYS A 114 18.56 -22.84 -27.50
C LYS A 114 17.94 -23.18 -28.86
N ALA A 115 16.98 -22.41 -29.37
CA ALA A 115 16.51 -22.53 -30.75
C ALA A 115 17.43 -21.74 -31.69
N PHE A 116 18.08 -22.44 -32.60
CA PHE A 116 18.92 -21.84 -33.64
C PHE A 116 18.03 -21.35 -34.79
N TRP A 117 18.14 -20.06 -35.11
CA TRP A 117 17.32 -19.42 -36.14
C TRP A 117 18.17 -18.80 -37.24
N ARG A 118 19.49 -18.69 -37.03
CA ARG A 118 20.46 -18.36 -38.07
C ARG A 118 21.77 -19.09 -37.80
N VAL A 119 22.25 -19.84 -38.78
CA VAL A 119 23.51 -20.58 -38.69
C VAL A 119 24.31 -20.35 -39.97
N ILE A 120 25.59 -20.03 -39.83
CA ILE A 120 26.52 -19.86 -40.95
C ILE A 120 27.67 -20.85 -40.79
N LYS A 121 27.93 -21.60 -41.86
CA LYS A 121 29.09 -22.49 -41.97
C LYS A 121 30.25 -21.74 -42.65
N SER A 122 31.46 -21.92 -42.13
CA SER A 122 32.69 -21.36 -42.70
C SER A 122 33.83 -22.36 -42.54
N TYR A 123 34.73 -22.44 -43.52
CA TYR A 123 36.00 -23.18 -43.36
C TYR A 123 37.18 -22.26 -43.03
N ASP A 124 36.94 -20.94 -43.11
CA ASP A 124 37.87 -19.90 -42.73
C ASP A 124 37.56 -19.47 -41.28
N GLU A 125 38.57 -19.61 -40.42
CA GLU A 125 38.52 -19.26 -38.99
C GLU A 125 38.30 -17.75 -38.78
N THR A 126 39.05 -16.91 -39.50
CA THR A 126 38.97 -15.45 -39.36
C THR A 126 37.57 -14.95 -39.73
N ARG A 127 36.98 -15.52 -40.79
CA ARG A 127 35.60 -15.24 -41.18
C ARG A 127 34.60 -15.74 -40.13
N ALA A 128 34.81 -16.92 -39.56
CA ALA A 128 33.94 -17.46 -38.52
C ALA A 128 33.95 -16.59 -37.25
N GLU A 129 35.12 -16.12 -36.84
CA GLU A 129 35.25 -15.19 -35.71
C GLU A 129 34.57 -13.85 -35.97
N ALA A 130 34.71 -13.29 -37.17
CA ALA A 130 34.04 -12.05 -37.55
C ALA A 130 32.50 -12.20 -37.47
N ILE A 131 31.95 -13.27 -38.02
CA ILE A 131 30.51 -13.57 -37.96
C ILE A 131 30.06 -13.77 -36.50
N TYR A 132 30.88 -14.45 -35.68
CA TYR A 132 30.56 -14.67 -34.27
C TYR A 132 30.42 -13.33 -33.54
N ARG A 133 31.37 -12.40 -33.73
CA ARG A 133 31.30 -11.06 -33.12
C ARG A 133 30.04 -10.31 -33.55
N ASP A 134 29.69 -10.38 -34.83
CA ASP A 134 28.48 -9.74 -35.34
C ASP A 134 27.21 -10.34 -34.73
N PHE A 135 27.16 -11.67 -34.58
CA PHE A 135 26.04 -12.39 -33.96
C PHE A 135 25.95 -12.08 -32.46
N SER A 136 27.08 -11.99 -31.74
CA SER A 136 27.11 -11.57 -30.34
C SER A 136 26.53 -10.15 -30.18
N HIS A 137 26.94 -9.19 -31.01
CA HIS A 137 26.36 -7.85 -31.02
C HIS A 137 24.88 -7.82 -31.42
N GLN A 138 24.46 -8.71 -32.33
CA GLN A 138 23.04 -8.85 -32.67
C GLN A 138 22.23 -9.38 -31.48
N ALA A 139 22.73 -10.40 -30.77
CA ALA A 139 22.10 -10.94 -29.58
C ALA A 139 21.98 -9.89 -28.47
N GLU A 140 23.02 -9.07 -28.24
CA GLU A 140 22.98 -7.93 -27.31
C GLU A 140 21.83 -6.98 -27.62
N ARG A 141 21.70 -6.55 -28.90
CA ARG A 141 20.65 -5.62 -29.33
C ARG A 141 19.24 -6.19 -29.15
N LEU A 142 19.06 -7.47 -29.45
CA LEU A 142 17.77 -8.15 -29.27
C LEU A 142 17.39 -8.26 -27.78
N ALA A 143 18.39 -8.46 -26.91
CA ALA A 143 18.19 -8.63 -25.48
C ALA A 143 17.85 -7.33 -24.72
N VAL A 144 18.09 -6.14 -25.30
CA VAL A 144 17.95 -4.86 -24.58
C VAL A 144 16.57 -4.69 -23.95
N ASN A 145 15.51 -5.01 -24.70
CA ASN A 145 14.14 -4.80 -24.24
C ASN A 145 13.71 -5.82 -23.20
N GLU A 146 14.05 -7.10 -23.35
CA GLU A 146 13.74 -8.12 -22.34
C GLU A 146 14.47 -7.86 -21.02
N LEU A 147 15.75 -7.44 -21.08
CA LEU A 147 16.52 -7.14 -19.86
C LEU A 147 15.99 -5.87 -19.18
N ARG A 148 15.53 -4.89 -19.95
CA ARG A 148 14.84 -3.71 -19.39
C ARG A 148 13.51 -4.09 -18.76
N ALA A 149 12.72 -4.95 -19.41
CA ALA A 149 11.45 -5.43 -18.87
C ALA A 149 11.64 -6.19 -17.56
N ALA A 150 12.61 -7.12 -17.49
CA ALA A 150 12.91 -7.87 -16.27
C ALA A 150 13.32 -6.95 -15.10
N LYS A 151 14.12 -5.91 -15.37
CA LYS A 151 14.46 -4.89 -14.36
C LYS A 151 13.23 -4.11 -13.90
N LEU A 152 12.39 -3.69 -14.83
CA LEU A 152 11.19 -2.93 -14.52
C LEU A 152 10.18 -3.76 -13.71
N GLU A 153 10.04 -5.04 -14.02
CA GLU A 153 9.21 -5.98 -13.26
C GLU A 153 9.69 -6.12 -11.81
N SER A 154 11.01 -6.22 -11.60
CA SER A 154 11.58 -6.24 -10.25
C SER A 154 11.29 -4.94 -9.47
N GLN A 155 11.45 -3.79 -10.12
CA GLN A 155 11.14 -2.48 -9.51
C GLN A 155 9.66 -2.34 -9.18
N LYS A 156 8.78 -2.84 -10.05
CA LYS A 156 7.35 -2.92 -9.80
C LYS A 156 7.06 -3.77 -8.57
N ALA A 157 7.61 -4.98 -8.49
CA ALA A 157 7.39 -5.87 -7.35
C ALA A 157 7.91 -5.30 -6.01
N GLN A 158 8.99 -4.50 -6.04
CA GLN A 158 9.45 -3.76 -4.87
C GLN A 158 8.46 -2.65 -4.45
N THR A 159 7.98 -1.88 -5.42
CA THR A 159 7.02 -0.79 -5.20
C THR A 159 5.68 -1.33 -4.68
N ASP A 160 5.18 -2.41 -5.26
CA ASP A 160 3.92 -3.06 -4.84
C ASP A 160 4.00 -3.51 -3.37
N ARG A 161 5.15 -4.05 -2.94
CA ARG A 161 5.39 -4.40 -1.53
C ARG A 161 5.36 -3.17 -0.62
N GLN A 162 5.98 -2.06 -1.02
CA GLN A 162 5.98 -0.82 -0.24
C GLN A 162 4.57 -0.22 -0.13
N ILE A 163 3.77 -0.29 -1.21
CA ILE A 163 2.37 0.12 -1.20
C ILE A 163 1.59 -0.73 -0.19
N ALA A 164 1.72 -2.05 -0.23
CA ALA A 164 1.03 -2.95 0.69
C ALA A 164 1.34 -2.65 2.16
N LEU A 165 2.63 -2.44 2.50
CA LEU A 165 3.05 -2.06 3.85
C LEU A 165 2.46 -0.72 4.29
N THR A 166 2.41 0.24 3.38
CA THR A 166 1.87 1.58 3.67
C THR A 166 0.36 1.54 3.87
N GLN A 167 -0.35 0.77 3.05
CA GLN A 167 -1.80 0.55 3.19
C GLN A 167 -2.14 -0.13 4.52
N GLU A 168 -1.36 -1.15 4.92
CA GLU A 168 -1.54 -1.82 6.21
C GLU A 168 -1.34 -0.85 7.38
N ARG A 169 -0.29 -0.02 7.33
CA ARG A 169 -0.07 1.03 8.33
C ARG A 169 -1.23 2.02 8.39
N ALA A 170 -1.75 2.45 7.24
CA ALA A 170 -2.89 3.37 7.18
C ALA A 170 -4.14 2.77 7.81
N ARG A 171 -4.45 1.49 7.53
CA ARG A 171 -5.60 0.79 8.13
C ARG A 171 -5.49 0.68 9.65
N ARG A 172 -4.31 0.32 10.17
CA ARG A 172 -4.07 0.27 11.61
C ARG A 172 -4.25 1.63 12.27
N LEU A 173 -3.63 2.67 11.70
CA LEU A 173 -3.78 4.03 12.22
C LEU A 173 -5.23 4.51 12.20
N GLN A 174 -6.00 4.14 11.17
CA GLN A 174 -7.42 4.46 11.09
C GLN A 174 -8.23 3.75 12.20
N ALA A 175 -7.93 2.49 12.49
CA ALA A 175 -8.54 1.75 13.59
C ALA A 175 -8.16 2.33 14.96
N ASP A 176 -6.90 2.71 15.16
CA ASP A 176 -6.45 3.35 16.40
C ASP A 176 -7.16 4.69 16.62
N ILE A 177 -7.34 5.49 15.57
CA ILE A 177 -8.07 6.75 15.63
C ILE A 177 -9.55 6.53 15.95
N SER A 178 -10.20 5.49 15.38
CA SER A 178 -11.61 5.21 15.69
C SER A 178 -11.78 4.81 17.16
N ILE A 179 -10.91 3.92 17.67
CA ILE A 179 -10.92 3.51 19.08
C ILE A 179 -10.67 4.72 19.99
N ALA A 180 -9.70 5.58 19.66
CA ALA A 180 -9.42 6.77 20.46
C ALA A 180 -10.62 7.73 20.51
N ARG A 181 -11.36 7.89 19.40
CA ARG A 181 -12.58 8.71 19.37
C ARG A 181 -13.69 8.12 20.22
N GLU A 182 -13.91 6.82 20.17
CA GLU A 182 -14.90 6.12 21.01
C GLU A 182 -14.56 6.26 22.50
N GLN A 183 -13.30 6.06 22.86
CA GLN A 183 -12.83 6.24 24.24
C GLN A 183 -13.04 7.69 24.71
N GLN A 184 -12.72 8.67 23.87
CA GLN A 184 -12.94 10.07 24.18
C GLN A 184 -14.43 10.39 24.41
N ALA A 185 -15.32 9.86 23.56
CA ALA A 185 -16.76 10.01 23.73
C ALA A 185 -17.24 9.39 25.06
N ALA A 186 -16.81 8.16 25.37
CA ALA A 186 -17.15 7.49 26.62
C ALA A 186 -16.69 8.26 27.87
N VAL A 187 -15.50 8.88 27.83
CA VAL A 187 -15.01 9.73 28.94
C VAL A 187 -15.89 10.97 29.11
N VAL A 188 -16.27 11.63 28.02
CA VAL A 188 -17.16 12.80 28.06
C VAL A 188 -18.53 12.42 28.63
N ASP A 189 -19.11 11.31 28.19
CA ASP A 189 -20.40 10.81 28.69
C ASP A 189 -20.34 10.44 30.17
N ARG A 190 -19.26 9.78 30.60
CA ARG A 190 -19.05 9.45 32.02
C ARG A 190 -18.94 10.70 32.88
N GLN A 191 -18.22 11.73 32.41
CA GLN A 191 -18.13 13.00 33.13
C GLN A 191 -19.49 13.67 33.28
N LYS A 192 -20.32 13.66 32.21
CA LYS A 192 -21.68 14.20 32.27
C LYS A 192 -22.55 13.42 33.27
N SER A 193 -22.49 12.09 33.24
CA SER A 193 -23.20 11.22 34.18
C SER A 193 -22.81 11.49 35.64
N VAL A 194 -21.52 11.58 35.95
CA VAL A 194 -21.02 11.87 37.31
C VAL A 194 -21.47 13.25 37.79
N ARG A 195 -21.47 14.27 36.93
CA ARG A 195 -21.98 15.61 37.28
C ARG A 195 -23.46 15.57 37.62
N ASN A 196 -24.26 14.87 36.83
CA ASN A 196 -25.70 14.73 37.07
C ASN A 196 -25.99 13.98 38.37
N GLU A 197 -25.26 12.89 38.64
CA GLU A 197 -25.37 12.12 39.87
C GLU A 197 -24.99 12.97 41.10
N THR A 198 -23.91 13.74 41.00
CA THR A 198 -23.49 14.66 42.07
C THR A 198 -24.55 15.71 42.37
N ALA A 199 -25.15 16.31 41.34
CA ALA A 199 -26.22 17.29 41.52
C ALA A 199 -27.47 16.67 42.18
N ALA A 200 -27.83 15.44 41.80
CA ALA A 200 -28.95 14.71 42.42
C ALA A 200 -28.67 14.40 43.90
N LEU A 201 -27.46 13.93 44.23
CA LEU A 201 -27.06 13.67 45.62
C LEU A 201 -27.05 14.94 46.47
N GLN A 202 -26.59 16.07 45.92
CA GLN A 202 -26.63 17.36 46.61
C GLN A 202 -28.07 17.81 46.90
N ALA A 203 -28.98 17.65 45.94
CA ALA A 203 -30.40 17.95 46.13
C ALA A 203 -31.02 17.05 47.23
N GLN A 204 -30.72 15.75 47.20
CA GLN A 204 -31.18 14.80 48.23
C GLN A 204 -30.63 15.13 49.62
N GLN A 205 -29.36 15.53 49.71
CA GLN A 205 -28.76 15.93 50.98
C GLN A 205 -29.42 17.20 51.53
N ALA A 206 -29.70 18.19 50.68
CA ALA A 206 -30.37 19.42 51.09
C ALA A 206 -31.78 19.14 51.64
N GLU A 207 -32.51 18.22 51.02
CA GLU A 207 -33.83 17.78 51.45
C GLU A 207 -33.78 17.03 52.79
N LEU A 208 -32.86 16.07 52.97
CA LEU A 208 -32.71 15.39 54.27
C LEU A 208 -32.32 16.37 55.40
N GLN A 209 -31.50 17.37 55.10
CA GLN A 209 -31.15 18.42 56.06
C GLN A 209 -32.32 19.34 56.40
N SER A 210 -33.24 19.58 55.47
CA SER A 210 -34.46 20.37 55.73
C SER A 210 -35.40 19.60 56.66
N GLN A 211 -35.60 18.30 56.40
CA GLN A 211 -36.40 17.40 57.22
C GLN A 211 -35.84 17.25 58.63
N LEU A 212 -34.51 17.08 58.78
CA LEU A 212 -33.86 17.02 60.09
C LEU A 212 -34.11 18.30 60.91
N ARG A 213 -34.02 19.47 60.27
CA ARG A 213 -34.28 20.77 60.94
C ARG A 213 -35.74 20.88 61.37
N ALA A 214 -36.68 20.48 60.52
CA ALA A 214 -38.10 20.48 60.85
C ALA A 214 -38.42 19.55 62.03
N LEU A 215 -37.88 18.32 62.02
CA LEU A 215 -38.07 17.36 63.11
C LEU A 215 -37.47 17.86 64.43
N GLN A 216 -36.28 18.46 64.39
CA GLN A 216 -35.66 19.07 65.57
C GLN A 216 -36.50 20.21 66.16
N GLN A 217 -37.13 21.03 65.31
CA GLN A 217 -38.04 22.08 65.77
C GLN A 217 -39.29 21.51 66.43
N GLN A 218 -39.86 20.44 65.87
CA GLN A 218 -41.02 19.74 66.42
C GLN A 218 -40.72 19.08 67.78
N VAL A 219 -39.55 18.45 67.93
CA VAL A 219 -39.13 17.90 69.23
C VAL A 219 -39.03 19.02 70.28
N ARG A 220 -38.45 20.17 69.92
CA ARG A 220 -38.34 21.32 70.83
C ARG A 220 -39.70 21.93 71.20
N SER A 221 -40.68 21.95 70.30
CA SER A 221 -42.04 22.43 70.64
C SER A 221 -42.72 21.49 71.62
N LEU A 222 -42.70 20.17 71.34
CA LEU A 222 -43.29 19.15 72.21
C LEU A 222 -42.65 19.16 73.61
N GLN A 223 -41.34 19.35 73.69
CA GLN A 223 -40.64 19.40 74.97
C GLN A 223 -40.99 20.65 75.79
N ARG A 224 -41.28 21.78 75.14
CA ARG A 224 -41.79 22.98 75.82
C ARG A 224 -43.21 22.80 76.33
N GLU A 225 -44.08 22.16 75.56
CA GLU A 225 -45.45 21.82 75.98
C GLU A 225 -45.44 20.86 77.18
N ALA A 226 -44.60 19.82 77.16
CA ALA A 226 -44.46 18.89 78.27
C ALA A 226 -43.96 19.58 79.56
N ASN A 227 -42.99 20.49 79.46
CA ASN A 227 -42.47 21.23 80.62
C ASN A 227 -43.45 22.29 81.15
N ALA A 228 -44.33 22.85 80.31
CA ALA A 228 -45.36 23.79 80.74
C ALA A 228 -46.50 23.12 81.53
N GLY A 229 -46.71 21.81 81.35
CA GLY A 229 -47.69 21.01 82.09
C GLY A 229 -47.21 20.49 83.45
N LEU A 230 -45.94 20.69 83.80
CA LEU A 230 -45.36 20.31 85.09
C LEU A 230 -45.37 21.54 86.03
N PRO A 231 -46.05 21.49 87.20
CA PRO A 231 -46.03 22.62 88.14
C PRO A 231 -44.62 22.83 88.66
N ALA A 232 -44.11 24.06 88.56
CA ALA A 232 -42.89 24.45 89.24
C ALA A 232 -43.13 24.30 90.74
N THR A 233 -42.57 23.25 91.35
CA THR A 233 -42.40 23.19 92.79
C THR A 233 -41.44 24.32 93.18
N ALA A 234 -41.99 25.48 93.51
CA ALA A 234 -41.29 26.55 94.16
C ALA A 234 -40.90 26.07 95.56
N HIS A 235 -39.61 26.14 95.87
CA HIS A 235 -39.07 26.04 97.22
C HIS A 235 -39.40 27.31 98.02
#